data_AF-A0A2H0BBI5-F1
#
_entry.id   AF-A0A2H0BBI5-F1
#
_cell.length_a   1.000
_cell.length_b   1.000
_cell.length_c   1.000
_cell.angle_alpha   90.00
_cell.angle_beta   90.00
_cell.angle_gamma   90.00
#
_symmetry.space_group_name_H-M   'P 1'
#
loop_
_entity.id
_entity.type
_entity.pdbx_description
1 polymer ?
#
loop_
_entity_poly.entity_id
_entity_poly.type
_entity_poly.pdbx_seq_one_letter_code
_entity_poly.pdbx_strand_id
1 'polypeptide(L)'
;MKTKIFIALCILTFNCLAQENLQFSKVFFLPISSEKSSDFIAKDTTITVPNGKVWQITNAKVFMTYDNRVIGDKTYLYLNEQIITYATNTHAQITDPLWLPSGKYRVTIRTEEKNQRAGRFYYNAFISGVEYNVSK
;
A
#
# COMPACT_ATOMS: atom_id res chain seq x y z
N MET A 1 -5.83 0.86 54.05
CA MET A 1 -6.38 0.24 52.82
C MET A 1 -6.27 1.11 51.58
N LYS A 2 -6.38 2.46 51.67
CA LYS A 2 -6.34 3.36 50.50
C LYS A 2 -5.00 3.36 49.72
N THR A 3 -3.87 3.19 50.40
CA THR A 3 -2.52 3.20 49.79
C THR A 3 -2.23 1.97 48.91
N LYS A 4 -2.84 0.82 49.23
CA LYS A 4 -2.63 -0.44 48.47
C LYS A 4 -3.35 -0.43 47.12
N ILE A 5 -4.47 0.30 47.02
CA ILE A 5 -5.25 0.46 45.77
C ILE A 5 -4.49 1.33 44.77
N PHE A 6 -3.78 2.35 45.23
CA PHE A 6 -3.01 3.25 44.36
C PHE A 6 -1.84 2.55 43.67
N ILE A 7 -1.12 1.69 44.39
CA ILE A 7 -0.01 0.89 43.85
C ILE A 7 -0.51 -0.12 42.81
N ALA A 8 -1.66 -0.76 43.05
CA ALA A 8 -2.27 -1.68 42.09
C ALA A 8 -2.70 -0.97 40.79
N LEU A 9 -3.18 0.28 40.87
CA LEU A 9 -3.55 1.07 39.70
C LEU A 9 -2.33 1.46 38.84
N CYS A 10 -1.18 1.76 39.46
CA CYS A 10 0.06 2.08 38.74
C CYS A 10 0.69 0.86 38.04
N ILE A 11 0.51 -0.36 38.54
CA ILE A 11 1.05 -1.57 37.90
C ILE A 11 0.24 -1.97 36.67
N LEU A 12 -1.06 -1.65 36.65
CA LEU A 12 -1.94 -1.91 35.49
C LEU A 12 -1.64 -1.00 34.29
N THR A 13 -1.07 0.19 34.50
CA THR A 13 -0.69 1.09 33.39
C THR A 13 0.56 0.67 32.63
N PHE A 14 1.41 -0.20 33.20
CA PHE A 14 2.61 -0.71 32.51
C PHE A 14 2.32 -1.85 31.53
N ASN A 15 1.10 -2.41 31.52
CA ASN A 15 0.71 -3.45 30.56
C ASN A 15 -0.04 -2.88 29.35
N CYS A 16 -0.02 -1.56 29.15
CA CYS A 16 -0.30 -1.00 27.84
C CYS A 16 0.91 -1.31 26.94
N LEU A 17 0.96 -2.53 26.40
CA LEU A 17 1.81 -2.91 25.28
C LEU A 17 1.33 -2.12 24.06
N ALA A 18 1.66 -0.83 24.04
CA ALA A 18 1.37 0.07 22.94
C ALA A 18 2.17 -0.42 21.72
N GLN A 19 1.46 -1.00 20.74
CA GLN A 19 1.95 -1.33 19.40
C GLN A 19 3.29 -2.10 19.36
N GLU A 20 3.28 -3.38 19.70
CA GLU A 20 4.26 -4.41 19.26
C GLU A 20 5.69 -3.93 18.94
N ASN A 21 6.35 -3.19 19.84
CA ASN A 21 7.75 -2.75 19.64
C ASN A 21 8.02 -2.02 18.30
N LEU A 22 7.00 -1.43 17.66
CA LEU A 22 7.17 -0.73 16.39
C LEU A 22 7.65 0.70 16.64
N GLN A 23 8.86 1.00 16.17
CA GLN A 23 9.40 2.35 16.23
C GLN A 23 9.28 3.01 14.87
N PHE A 24 8.58 4.14 14.79
CA PHE A 24 8.49 4.92 13.56
C PHE A 24 9.89 5.12 12.94
N SER A 25 10.01 4.87 11.63
CA SER A 25 11.25 5.10 10.90
C SER A 25 11.10 6.27 9.93
N LYS A 26 10.16 6.18 8.99
CA LYS A 26 9.92 7.21 7.96
C LYS A 26 8.58 7.03 7.27
N VAL A 27 8.11 8.07 6.61
CA VAL A 27 7.05 7.98 5.59
C VAL A 27 7.69 7.59 4.26
N PHE A 28 6.97 6.85 3.42
CA PHE A 28 7.40 6.52 2.07
C PHE A 28 6.32 6.79 1.03
N PHE A 29 6.77 7.05 -0.21
CA PHE A 29 5.94 7.20 -1.39
C PHE A 29 6.64 6.49 -2.56
N LEU A 30 5.95 5.52 -3.17
CA LEU A 30 6.46 4.72 -4.26
C LEU A 30 5.63 4.98 -5.51
N PRO A 31 6.11 5.83 -6.44
CA PRO A 31 5.47 5.99 -7.74
C PRO A 31 5.74 4.75 -8.60
N ILE A 32 4.73 4.33 -9.34
CA ILE A 32 4.79 3.18 -10.24
C ILE A 32 4.18 3.60 -11.56
N SER A 33 5.00 3.63 -12.61
CA SER A 33 4.55 3.98 -13.96
C SER A 33 4.87 2.84 -14.93
N SER A 34 3.92 2.57 -15.82
CA SER A 34 4.15 1.75 -16.99
C SER A 34 4.71 2.59 -18.13
N GLU A 35 5.40 1.92 -19.04
CA GLU A 35 5.48 2.42 -20.40
C GLU A 35 4.10 2.33 -21.07
N LYS A 36 4.00 2.88 -22.28
CA LYS A 36 2.79 2.77 -23.08
C LYS A 36 2.48 1.30 -23.33
N SER A 37 1.33 0.81 -22.85
CA SER A 37 0.98 -0.61 -22.94
C SER A 37 -0.42 -0.83 -23.51
N SER A 38 -0.58 -1.96 -24.19
CA SER A 38 -1.86 -2.52 -24.65
C SER A 38 -2.21 -3.85 -23.97
N ASP A 39 -1.34 -4.33 -23.10
CA ASP A 39 -1.48 -5.62 -22.46
C ASP A 39 -2.38 -5.54 -21.24
N PHE A 40 -2.94 -6.69 -20.86
CA PHE A 40 -3.70 -6.84 -19.61
C PHE A 40 -2.84 -6.52 -18.38
N ILE A 41 -1.53 -6.73 -18.48
CA ILE A 41 -0.55 -6.38 -17.44
C ILE A 41 0.27 -5.21 -17.98
N ALA A 42 -0.07 -4.00 -17.55
CA ALA A 42 0.62 -2.79 -17.98
C ALA A 42 1.99 -2.63 -17.31
N LYS A 43 2.12 -3.10 -16.07
CA LYS A 43 3.37 -3.08 -15.30
C LYS A 43 3.46 -4.31 -14.43
N ASP A 44 4.64 -4.89 -14.37
CA ASP A 44 5.02 -5.95 -13.43
C ASP A 44 6.36 -5.57 -12.81
N THR A 45 6.39 -5.43 -11.49
CA THR A 45 7.59 -5.02 -10.75
C THR A 45 7.60 -5.63 -9.37
N THR A 46 8.67 -5.41 -8.61
CA THR A 46 8.81 -5.87 -7.23
C THR A 46 9.13 -4.68 -6.32
N ILE A 47 8.47 -4.63 -5.16
CA ILE A 47 8.85 -3.77 -4.04
C ILE A 47 9.48 -4.62 -2.94
N THR A 48 10.41 -4.06 -2.18
CA THR A 48 11.10 -4.75 -1.09
C THR A 48 10.93 -3.98 0.20
N VAL A 49 10.37 -4.63 1.21
CA VAL A 49 10.39 -4.16 2.60
C VAL A 49 11.70 -4.63 3.23
N PRO A 50 12.60 -3.74 3.67
CA PRO A 50 13.90 -4.14 4.20
C PRO A 50 13.82 -5.06 5.42
N ASN A 51 14.87 -5.84 5.67
CA ASN A 51 14.96 -6.68 6.87
C ASN A 51 14.87 -5.84 8.15
N GLY A 52 14.14 -6.34 9.14
CA GLY A 52 13.90 -5.63 10.41
C GLY A 52 12.94 -4.45 10.29
N LYS A 53 12.25 -4.30 9.14
CA LYS A 53 11.22 -3.29 8.92
C LYS A 53 9.85 -3.93 8.71
N VAL A 54 8.82 -3.13 8.98
CA VAL A 54 7.45 -3.38 8.55
C VAL A 54 6.91 -2.11 7.91
N TRP A 55 6.16 -2.25 6.82
CA TRP A 55 5.47 -1.14 6.17
C TRP A 55 3.98 -1.22 6.46
N GLN A 56 3.40 -0.10 6.88
CA GLN A 56 1.95 0.10 6.91
C GLN A 56 1.58 0.91 5.67
N ILE A 57 0.98 0.27 4.66
CA ILE A 57 0.40 0.96 3.52
C ILE A 57 -0.89 1.62 3.98
N THR A 58 -0.93 2.95 3.89
CA THR A 58 -2.08 3.76 4.30
C THR A 58 -2.85 4.31 3.10
N ASN A 59 -2.23 4.34 1.93
CA ASN A 59 -2.87 4.82 0.71
C ASN A 59 -2.24 4.17 -0.53
N ALA A 60 -3.08 3.85 -1.51
CA ALA A 60 -2.65 3.51 -2.85
C ALA A 60 -3.70 3.97 -3.86
N LYS A 61 -3.21 4.40 -5.02
CA LYS A 61 -4.07 4.78 -6.14
C LYS A 61 -3.50 4.21 -7.42
N VAL A 62 -4.39 3.95 -8.36
CA VAL A 62 -4.06 3.62 -9.74
C VAL A 62 -4.92 4.48 -10.66
N PHE A 63 -4.39 4.84 -11.82
CA PHE A 63 -5.09 5.61 -12.83
C PHE A 63 -4.43 5.38 -14.20
N MET A 64 -5.25 5.49 -15.23
CA MET A 64 -4.83 5.41 -16.63
C MET A 64 -4.83 6.82 -17.22
N THR A 65 -3.83 7.14 -18.04
CA THR A 65 -3.74 8.43 -18.74
C THR A 65 -3.59 8.26 -20.24
N TYR A 66 -4.20 9.19 -20.98
CA TYR A 66 -4.08 9.36 -22.41
C TYR A 66 -3.83 10.83 -22.70
N ASP A 67 -2.75 11.16 -23.42
CA ASP A 67 -2.45 12.55 -23.79
C ASP A 67 -2.51 13.51 -22.57
N ASN A 68 -1.85 13.11 -21.49
CA ASN A 68 -1.80 13.80 -20.19
C ASN A 68 -3.16 13.99 -19.46
N ARG A 69 -4.24 13.35 -19.92
CA ARG A 69 -5.55 13.35 -19.26
C ARG A 69 -5.80 12.02 -18.57
N VAL A 70 -6.31 12.06 -17.35
CA VAL A 70 -6.79 10.87 -16.64
C VAL A 70 -8.05 10.38 -17.34
N ILE A 71 -8.01 9.14 -17.82
CA ILE A 71 -9.15 8.46 -18.43
C ILE A 71 -9.45 7.24 -17.57
N GLY A 72 -10.49 7.34 -16.75
CA GLY A 72 -10.86 6.27 -15.83
C GLY A 72 -11.59 5.17 -16.57
N ASP A 73 -11.12 3.93 -16.43
CA ASP A 73 -11.94 2.81 -15.94
C ASP A 73 -11.12 1.51 -15.84
N LYS A 74 -11.58 0.60 -14.98
CA LYS A 74 -11.16 -0.81 -14.87
C LYS A 74 -9.65 -1.04 -14.87
N THR A 75 -8.92 -0.22 -14.11
CA THR A 75 -7.48 -0.39 -13.87
C THR A 75 -7.25 -0.76 -12.42
N TYR A 76 -6.42 -1.74 -12.16
CA TYR A 76 -6.26 -2.38 -10.86
C TYR A 76 -4.79 -2.39 -10.47
N LEU A 77 -4.51 -2.13 -9.20
CA LEU A 77 -3.19 -2.35 -8.61
C LEU A 77 -3.25 -3.58 -7.72
N TYR A 78 -2.37 -4.53 -8.02
CA TYR A 78 -2.25 -5.77 -7.28
C TYR A 78 -0.95 -5.79 -6.48
N LEU A 79 -1.00 -6.39 -5.29
CA LEU A 79 0.15 -6.77 -4.49
C LEU A 79 0.05 -8.28 -4.20
N ASN A 80 1.03 -9.07 -4.65
CA ASN A 80 1.01 -10.54 -4.54
C ASN A 80 -0.35 -11.16 -4.94
N GLU A 81 -0.92 -10.72 -6.06
CA GLU A 81 -2.22 -11.18 -6.60
C GLU A 81 -3.48 -10.71 -5.86
N GLN A 82 -3.34 -9.97 -4.76
CA GLN A 82 -4.46 -9.29 -4.11
C GLN A 82 -4.65 -7.88 -4.68
N ILE A 83 -5.89 -7.51 -5.02
CA ILE A 83 -6.23 -6.14 -5.39
C ILE A 83 -6.10 -5.26 -4.15
N ILE A 84 -5.25 -4.23 -4.22
CA ILE A 84 -5.12 -3.24 -3.14
C ILE A 84 -5.82 -1.93 -3.48
N THR A 85 -6.01 -1.60 -4.76
CA THR A 85 -6.79 -0.45 -5.19
C THR A 85 -7.20 -0.60 -6.65
N TYR A 86 -8.28 0.06 -7.07
CA TYR A 86 -8.78 -0.02 -8.44
C TYR A 86 -9.44 1.28 -8.90
N ALA A 87 -9.09 1.79 -10.06
CA ALA A 87 -9.71 2.95 -10.68
C ALA A 87 -11.09 2.57 -11.24
N THR A 88 -12.16 3.00 -10.57
CA THR A 88 -13.48 3.16 -11.18
C THR A 88 -13.86 4.63 -11.18
N ASN A 89 -14.86 4.97 -11.99
CA ASN A 89 -15.52 6.29 -12.00
C ASN A 89 -15.99 6.77 -10.61
N THR A 90 -16.06 5.88 -9.61
CA THR A 90 -16.68 6.14 -8.30
C THR A 90 -15.79 5.83 -7.10
N HIS A 91 -14.47 6.07 -7.20
CA HIS A 91 -13.47 5.96 -6.12
C HIS A 91 -12.76 4.60 -6.02
N ALA A 92 -11.48 4.70 -5.66
CA ALA A 92 -10.59 3.61 -5.30
C ALA A 92 -10.10 3.90 -3.89
N GLN A 93 -10.46 3.10 -2.90
CA GLN A 93 -9.98 3.29 -1.54
C GLN A 93 -9.56 1.96 -0.93
N ILE A 94 -8.36 1.93 -0.37
CA ILE A 94 -7.95 0.91 0.59
C ILE A 94 -8.86 1.07 1.81
N THR A 95 -9.69 0.07 2.11
CA THR A 95 -10.60 0.10 3.27
C THR A 95 -9.84 -0.05 4.59
N ASP A 96 -8.74 -0.81 4.58
CA ASP A 96 -7.97 -1.14 5.77
C ASP A 96 -6.46 -1.01 5.52
N PRO A 97 -5.68 -0.42 6.44
CA PRO A 97 -4.24 -0.30 6.27
C PRO A 97 -3.60 -1.67 6.13
N LEU A 98 -2.84 -1.85 5.05
CA LEU A 98 -2.20 -3.13 4.73
C LEU A 98 -0.79 -3.17 5.33
N TRP A 99 -0.55 -4.12 6.21
CA TRP A 99 0.73 -4.33 6.86
C TRP A 99 1.59 -5.32 6.10
N LEU A 100 2.79 -4.91 5.72
CA LEU A 100 3.76 -5.72 4.98
C LEU A 100 5.01 -5.96 5.83
N PRO A 101 5.22 -7.18 6.32
CA PRO A 101 6.49 -7.54 6.97
C PRO A 101 7.66 -7.47 5.98
N SER A 102 8.90 -7.56 6.49
CA SER A 102 10.09 -7.63 5.65
C SER A 102 9.98 -8.74 4.58
N GLY A 103 10.27 -8.41 3.33
CA GLY A 103 10.08 -9.34 2.23
C GLY A 103 10.04 -8.66 0.86
N LYS A 104 9.88 -9.49 -0.18
CA LYS A 104 9.69 -9.03 -1.56
C LYS A 104 8.25 -9.28 -1.98
N TYR A 105 7.64 -8.26 -2.57
CA TYR A 105 6.25 -8.29 -3.00
C TYR A 105 6.16 -7.93 -4.47
N ARG A 106 5.47 -8.76 -5.24
CA ARG A 106 5.18 -8.49 -6.64
C ARG A 106 4.06 -7.45 -6.71
N VAL A 107 4.27 -6.41 -7.51
CA VAL A 107 3.29 -5.37 -7.77
C VAL A 107 2.97 -5.37 -9.24
N THR A 108 1.68 -5.52 -9.58
CA THR A 108 1.24 -5.45 -10.98
C THR A 108 0.12 -4.45 -11.17
N ILE A 109 0.22 -3.65 -12.24
CA ILE A 109 -0.91 -2.87 -12.74
C ILE A 109 -1.60 -3.69 -13.82
N ARG A 110 -2.88 -3.98 -13.63
CA ARG A 110 -3.68 -4.76 -14.59
C ARG A 110 -4.91 -3.98 -15.05
N THR A 111 -5.42 -4.32 -16.22
CA THR A 111 -6.70 -3.82 -16.72
C THR A 111 -7.58 -4.98 -17.15
N GLU A 112 -8.90 -4.88 -16.93
CA GLU A 112 -9.85 -5.92 -17.37
C GLU A 112 -10.11 -5.87 -18.88
N GLU A 113 -9.92 -4.72 -19.48
CA GLU A 113 -10.15 -4.56 -20.91
C GLU A 113 -8.82 -4.71 -21.63
N LYS A 114 -8.75 -5.70 -22.53
CA LYS A 114 -7.79 -5.64 -23.63
C LYS A 114 -8.18 -4.40 -24.42
N ASN A 115 -7.59 -3.25 -24.10
CA ASN A 115 -7.95 -1.99 -24.70
C ASN A 115 -7.76 -2.12 -26.21
N GLN A 116 -8.85 -2.36 -26.95
CA GLN A 116 -8.82 -2.54 -28.40
C GLN A 116 -8.36 -1.27 -29.13
N ARG A 117 -8.26 -0.15 -28.41
CA ARG A 117 -7.56 1.09 -28.78
C ARG A 117 -6.05 1.03 -28.48
N ALA A 118 -5.45 -0.14 -28.68
CA ALA A 118 -4.14 -0.57 -28.21
C ALA A 118 -3.00 0.44 -28.47
N GLY A 119 -2.11 0.59 -27.47
CA GLY A 119 -0.85 1.32 -27.60
C GLY A 119 -1.00 2.83 -27.43
N ARG A 120 -1.88 3.30 -26.54
CA ARG A 120 -2.13 4.72 -26.31
C ARG A 120 -1.97 5.19 -24.87
N PHE A 121 -2.05 4.27 -23.90
CA PHE A 121 -2.23 4.65 -22.51
C PHE A 121 -0.99 4.43 -21.66
N TYR A 122 -0.77 5.34 -20.73
CA TYR A 122 0.15 5.16 -19.63
C TYR A 122 -0.65 4.77 -18.40
N TYR A 123 -0.12 3.84 -17.63
CA TYR A 123 -0.72 3.38 -16.40
C TYR A 123 0.15 3.84 -15.25
N ASN A 124 -0.43 4.57 -14.32
CA ASN A 124 0.27 5.15 -13.21
C ASN A 124 -0.39 4.73 -11.91
N ALA A 125 0.43 4.50 -10.90
CA ALA A 125 0.00 4.16 -9.58
C ALA A 125 0.96 4.75 -8.56
N PHE A 126 0.52 4.78 -7.31
CA PHE A 126 1.42 4.96 -6.18
C PHE A 126 0.99 4.09 -5.02
N ILE A 127 1.97 3.73 -4.18
CA ILE A 127 1.77 3.13 -2.87
C ILE A 127 2.48 4.05 -1.87
N SER A 128 1.79 4.45 -0.80
CA SER A 128 2.37 5.27 0.25
C SER A 128 1.96 4.79 1.63
N GLY A 129 2.81 5.07 2.60
CA GLY A 129 2.64 4.54 3.93
C GLY A 129 3.72 4.97 4.90
N VAL A 130 3.77 4.27 6.02
CA VAL A 130 4.73 4.47 7.09
C VAL A 130 5.59 3.23 7.24
N GLU A 131 6.90 3.41 7.31
CA GLU A 131 7.86 2.37 7.67
C GLU A 131 8.16 2.45 9.17
N TYR A 132 8.16 1.28 9.80
CA TYR A 132 8.56 1.09 11.20
C TYR A 132 9.75 0.15 11.29
N ASN A 133 10.61 0.40 12.28
CA ASN A 133 11.57 -0.59 12.76
C ASN A 133 10.85 -1.59 13.66
N VAL A 134 11.17 -2.86 13.49
CA VAL A 134 10.75 -3.92 14.41
C VAL A 134 11.85 -4.07 15.45
N SER A 135 11.60 -3.66 16.70
CA SER A 135 12.55 -3.94 17.80
C SER A 135 12.52 -5.44 18.08
N LYS A 136 13.70 -6.06 18.13
CA LYS A 136 13.85 -7.44 18.61
C LYS A 136 13.54 -7.54 20.09
#